data_AF-A0A8J5D1U1-F1
#
_entry.id   AF-A0A8J5D1U1-F1
#
_cell.length_a   1.000
_cell.length_b   1.000
_cell.length_c   1.000
_cell.angle_alpha   90.00
_cell.angle_beta   90.00
_cell.angle_gamma   90.00
#
_symmetry.space_group_name_H-M   'P 1'
#
loop_
_entity.id
_entity.type
_entity.pdbx_description
1 polymer ?
#
loop_
_entity_poly.entity_id
_entity_poly.type
_entity_poly.pdbx_seq_one_letter_code
_entity_poly.pdbx_strand_id
1 'polypeptide(L)'
;MFAPITYSPASVLVFRQRPDGAQDLVAVGSLLSVDPKRIVTKRVVLSGHPFKVNRKTAVVRYMFFQREDVTWFKPVELRTKWGRRGHIKEPLGTHGHMKCFFDGQLKSQDTVLLHLFKRMYPKWSLDPYVARPLPLYTFHSARNPHSDQEDDEEQSDDEGKQPLRKKSKMVKFFS
;
A
#
# COMPACT_ATOMS: atom_id res chain seq x y z
N MET A 1 2.81 5.86 11.27
CA MET A 1 3.73 6.82 10.63
C MET A 1 4.71 7.25 11.71
N PHE A 2 5.95 7.60 11.36
CA PHE A 2 6.84 8.28 12.31
C PHE A 2 6.61 9.80 12.22
N ALA A 3 6.44 10.44 13.36
CA ALA A 3 6.17 11.85 13.58
C ALA A 3 6.62 12.20 15.01
N PRO A 4 6.74 13.50 15.37
CA PRO A 4 6.88 13.91 16.76
C PRO A 4 5.74 13.38 17.64
N ILE A 5 5.99 13.24 18.94
CA ILE A 5 4.98 12.83 19.91
C ILE A 5 4.12 14.05 20.27
N THR A 6 2.81 13.96 20.05
CA THR A 6 1.83 14.95 20.48
C THR A 6 0.73 14.29 21.32
N TYR A 7 0.12 15.05 22.23
CA TYR A 7 -0.94 14.54 23.10
C TYR A 7 -2.28 14.47 22.35
N SER A 8 -3.12 13.49 22.70
CA SER A 8 -4.47 13.34 22.14
C SER A 8 -5.50 14.08 23.02
N PRO A 9 -6.53 14.72 22.46
CA PRO A 9 -6.87 14.81 21.03
C PRO A 9 -6.18 15.96 20.31
N ALA A 10 -5.41 15.66 19.26
CA ALA A 10 -4.85 16.64 18.33
C ALA A 10 -5.49 16.49 16.94
N SER A 11 -5.85 17.61 16.30
CA SER A 11 -6.33 17.65 14.91
C SER A 11 -5.17 17.56 13.92
N VAL A 12 -5.32 16.77 12.85
CA VAL A 12 -4.28 16.57 11.83
C VAL A 12 -4.82 16.96 10.46
N LEU A 13 -4.16 17.93 9.82
CA LEU A 13 -4.40 18.33 8.43
C LEU A 13 -3.29 17.76 7.54
N VAL A 14 -3.65 17.22 6.37
CA VAL A 14 -2.70 16.65 5.41
C VAL A 14 -2.85 17.37 4.08
N PHE A 15 -1.81 18.13 3.73
CA PHE A 15 -1.73 18.84 2.46
C PHE A 15 -0.90 18.07 1.42
N ARG A 16 -1.12 18.38 0.14
CA ARG A 16 -0.29 17.93 -0.99
C ARG A 16 0.18 19.14 -1.78
N GLN A 17 1.49 19.27 -1.94
CA GLN A 17 2.08 20.31 -2.77
C GLN A 17 1.90 19.97 -4.27
N ARG A 18 1.47 20.97 -5.05
CA ARG A 18 1.50 20.96 -6.52
C ARG A 18 2.88 21.38 -7.04
N PRO A 19 3.22 21.14 -8.33
CA PRO A 19 4.45 21.67 -8.93
C PRO A 19 4.56 23.20 -8.78
N ASP A 20 3.41 23.87 -8.82
CA ASP A 20 3.23 25.33 -8.83
C ASP A 20 3.35 25.97 -7.42
N GLY A 21 3.88 25.23 -6.44
CA GLY A 21 4.04 25.68 -5.04
C GLY A 21 2.75 25.70 -4.20
N ALA A 22 1.57 25.77 -4.83
CA ALA A 22 0.26 25.67 -4.18
C ALA A 22 0.07 24.36 -3.40
N GLN A 23 -0.80 24.38 -2.39
CA GLN A 23 -1.05 23.23 -1.51
C GLN A 23 -2.54 22.88 -1.46
N ASP A 24 -2.89 21.66 -1.90
CA ASP A 24 -4.24 21.11 -1.79
C ASP A 24 -4.45 20.46 -0.41
N LEU A 25 -5.60 20.67 0.24
CA LEU A 25 -6.00 19.88 1.40
C LEU A 25 -6.48 18.49 0.92
N VAL A 26 -5.84 17.42 1.38
CA VAL A 26 -6.11 16.04 0.92
C VAL A 26 -6.75 15.17 2.02
N ALA A 27 -6.49 15.44 3.29
CA ALA A 27 -7.21 14.80 4.38
C ALA A 27 -7.28 15.66 5.65
N VAL A 28 -8.35 15.46 6.41
CA VAL A 28 -8.55 15.97 7.77
C VAL A 28 -8.78 14.76 8.68
N GLY A 29 -8.32 14.81 9.92
CA GLY A 29 -8.61 13.79 10.92
C GLY A 29 -8.11 14.17 12.32
N SER A 30 -8.10 13.21 13.23
CA SER A 30 -7.60 13.38 14.60
C SER A 30 -6.59 12.29 14.98
N LEU A 31 -5.73 12.61 15.93
CA LEU A 31 -4.71 11.71 16.43
C LEU A 31 -5.30 10.73 17.47
N LEU A 32 -5.52 9.48 17.04
CA LEU A 32 -6.13 8.43 17.85
C LEU A 32 -5.27 7.98 19.04
N SER A 33 -3.96 7.76 18.85
CA SER A 33 -3.03 7.30 19.90
C SER A 33 -1.57 7.31 19.39
N VAL A 34 -0.62 7.69 20.24
CA VAL A 34 0.83 7.61 19.99
C VAL A 34 1.42 6.39 20.71
N ASP A 35 1.25 5.20 20.14
CA ASP A 35 1.78 3.95 20.70
C ASP A 35 2.98 3.43 19.89
N PRO A 36 4.23 3.48 20.41
CA PRO A 36 5.41 2.99 19.72
C PRO A 36 5.46 1.46 19.60
N LYS A 37 4.67 0.72 20.41
CA LYS A 37 4.59 -0.75 20.35
C LYS A 37 3.60 -1.25 19.29
N ARG A 38 2.80 -0.36 18.69
CA ARG A 38 1.72 -0.70 17.74
C ARG A 38 2.20 -1.60 16.60
N ILE A 39 1.72 -2.84 16.60
CA ILE A 39 2.02 -3.83 15.57
C ILE A 39 1.22 -3.50 14.30
N VAL A 40 1.92 -3.36 13.18
CA VAL A 40 1.33 -3.29 11.84
C VAL A 40 1.66 -4.59 11.09
N THR A 41 0.65 -5.28 10.58
CA THR A 41 0.81 -6.57 9.87
C THR A 41 0.20 -6.51 8.47
N LYS A 42 0.90 -7.10 7.50
CA LYS A 42 0.36 -7.39 6.16
C LYS A 42 0.06 -8.87 6.05
N ARG A 43 -1.17 -9.19 5.62
CA ARG A 43 -1.56 -10.55 5.22
C ARG A 43 -0.79 -10.94 3.96
N VAL A 44 -0.20 -12.13 3.99
CA VAL A 44 0.40 -12.84 2.85
C VAL A 44 -0.39 -14.13 2.70
N VAL A 45 -0.66 -14.56 1.47
CA VAL A 45 -1.38 -15.80 1.20
C VAL A 45 -0.51 -16.66 0.32
N LEU A 46 -0.15 -17.85 0.80
CA LEU A 46 0.44 -18.89 -0.03
C LEU A 46 -0.69 -19.70 -0.65
N SER A 47 -0.57 -20.00 -1.93
CA SER A 47 -1.59 -20.71 -2.73
C SER A 47 -1.04 -22.03 -3.25
N GLY A 48 -1.81 -23.10 -3.10
CA GLY A 48 -1.52 -24.41 -3.69
C GLY A 48 -2.75 -24.98 -4.38
N HIS A 49 -2.52 -25.89 -5.32
CA HIS A 49 -3.60 -26.56 -6.05
C HIS A 49 -3.71 -28.03 -5.64
N PRO A 50 -4.93 -28.59 -5.51
CA PRO A 50 -5.11 -30.02 -5.32
C PRO A 50 -4.60 -30.78 -6.55
N PHE A 51 -3.96 -31.91 -6.32
CA PHE A 51 -3.46 -32.82 -7.35
C PHE A 51 -4.24 -34.14 -7.37
N LYS A 52 -4.52 -34.71 -6.19
CA LYS A 52 -5.34 -35.91 -6.02
C LYS A 52 -6.24 -35.76 -4.81
N VAL A 53 -7.56 -35.86 -4.98
CA VAL A 53 -8.54 -35.80 -3.89
C VAL A 53 -9.09 -37.20 -3.59
N ASN A 54 -9.24 -37.55 -2.32
CA ASN A 54 -9.89 -38.76 -1.84
C ASN A 54 -10.75 -38.45 -0.61
N ARG A 55 -12.08 -38.40 -0.79
CA ARG A 55 -13.06 -37.99 0.22
C ARG A 55 -12.60 -36.70 0.92
N LYS A 56 -12.32 -36.74 2.23
CA LYS A 56 -11.87 -35.60 3.05
C LYS A 56 -10.37 -35.31 3.01
N THR A 57 -9.59 -36.08 2.26
CA THR A 57 -8.13 -35.87 2.09
C THR A 57 -7.80 -35.38 0.69
N ALA A 58 -6.76 -34.55 0.57
CA ALA A 58 -6.24 -34.14 -0.73
C ALA A 58 -4.71 -33.99 -0.69
N VAL A 59 -4.04 -34.42 -1.75
CA VAL A 59 -2.66 -34.07 -2.05
C VAL A 59 -2.65 -32.68 -2.68
N VAL A 60 -1.85 -31.76 -2.14
CA VAL A 60 -1.69 -30.38 -2.62
C VAL A 60 -0.27 -30.17 -3.13
N ARG A 61 -0.13 -29.43 -4.23
CA ARG A 61 1.14 -29.06 -4.88
C ARG A 61 1.27 -27.55 -5.05
N TYR A 62 2.50 -27.09 -5.31
CA TYR A 62 2.88 -25.69 -5.59
C TYR A 62 2.67 -24.66 -4.46
N MET A 63 2.24 -25.05 -3.25
CA MET A 63 2.26 -24.16 -2.08
C MET A 63 3.66 -24.03 -1.48
N PHE A 64 4.43 -25.11 -1.53
CA PHE A 64 5.80 -25.25 -1.02
C PHE A 64 6.63 -26.04 -2.02
N PHE A 65 7.96 -25.90 -1.95
CA PHE A 65 8.91 -26.61 -2.82
C PHE A 65 9.80 -27.59 -2.05
N GLN A 66 10.08 -27.33 -0.76
CA GLN A 66 10.89 -28.20 0.09
C GLN A 66 10.04 -28.96 1.12
N ARG A 67 10.49 -30.16 1.49
CA ARG A 67 9.88 -31.02 2.53
C ARG A 67 9.84 -30.35 3.92
N GLU A 68 10.88 -29.57 4.23
CA GLU A 68 11.02 -28.84 5.50
C GLU A 68 9.96 -27.77 5.67
N ASP A 69 9.67 -26.96 4.64
CA ASP A 69 8.62 -25.93 4.67
C ASP A 69 7.27 -26.52 5.09
N VAL A 70 6.87 -27.62 4.46
CA VAL A 70 5.61 -28.33 4.74
C VAL A 70 5.56 -28.82 6.19
N THR A 71 6.70 -29.21 6.74
CA THR A 71 6.82 -29.69 8.12
C THR A 71 6.76 -28.54 9.12
N TRP A 72 7.44 -27.42 8.82
CA TRP A 72 7.44 -26.20 9.61
C TRP A 72 6.05 -25.54 9.68
N PHE A 73 5.37 -25.41 8.54
CA PHE A 73 4.03 -24.82 8.45
C PHE A 73 2.90 -25.82 8.78
N LYS A 74 3.22 -27.07 9.17
CA LYS A 74 2.24 -28.09 9.53
C LYS A 74 1.18 -27.66 10.57
N PRO A 75 1.50 -26.86 11.61
CA PRO A 75 0.50 -26.40 12.59
C PRO A 75 -0.51 -25.37 12.06
N VAL A 76 -0.33 -24.82 10.85
CA VAL A 76 -1.16 -23.72 10.33
C VAL A 76 -2.45 -24.25 9.69
N GLU A 77 -3.58 -23.62 10.01
CA GLU A 77 -4.87 -23.93 9.38
C GLU A 77 -4.87 -23.52 7.90
N LEU A 78 -5.26 -24.44 7.04
CA LEU A 78 -5.54 -24.22 5.63
C LEU A 78 -7.00 -23.82 5.43
N ARG A 79 -7.26 -22.88 4.54
CA ARG A 79 -8.60 -22.59 3.99
C ARG A 79 -8.61 -22.79 2.48
N THR A 80 -9.78 -22.85 1.86
CA THR A 80 -9.90 -22.91 0.39
C THR A 80 -10.83 -21.83 -0.15
N LYS A 81 -10.80 -21.59 -1.46
CA LYS A 81 -11.63 -20.54 -2.10
C LYS A 81 -13.12 -20.81 -1.92
N TRP A 82 -13.52 -22.07 -1.85
CA TRP A 82 -14.91 -22.49 -1.55
C TRP A 82 -15.16 -22.79 -0.07
N GLY A 83 -14.43 -22.13 0.83
CA GLY A 83 -14.76 -22.04 2.26
C GLY A 83 -14.41 -23.26 3.11
N ARG A 84 -13.80 -24.30 2.52
CA ARG A 84 -13.34 -25.48 3.29
C ARG A 84 -12.21 -25.10 4.24
N ARG A 85 -12.10 -25.82 5.36
CA ARG A 85 -11.08 -25.65 6.40
C ARG A 85 -10.33 -26.97 6.59
N GLY A 86 -9.03 -26.90 6.85
CA GLY A 86 -8.19 -28.10 6.93
C GLY A 86 -6.84 -27.90 7.59
N HIS A 87 -6.06 -28.98 7.63
CA HIS A 87 -4.70 -29.01 8.18
C HIS A 87 -3.78 -29.88 7.32
N ILE A 88 -2.48 -29.66 7.44
CA ILE A 88 -1.44 -30.50 6.85
C ILE A 88 -1.29 -31.75 7.74
N LYS A 89 -1.38 -32.96 7.17
CA LYS A 89 -1.09 -34.21 7.88
C LYS A 89 0.37 -34.59 7.77
N GLU A 90 0.89 -34.67 6.54
CA GLU A 90 2.24 -35.16 6.27
C GLU A 90 2.80 -34.62 4.93
N PRO A 91 4.11 -34.33 4.85
CA PRO A 91 4.81 -34.08 3.59
C PRO A 91 5.03 -35.38 2.81
N LEU A 92 4.79 -35.34 1.50
CA LEU A 92 4.94 -36.45 0.58
C LEU A 92 6.16 -36.23 -0.33
N GLY A 93 7.08 -37.19 -0.33
CA GLY A 93 8.33 -37.10 -1.11
C GLY A 93 9.21 -35.91 -0.71
N THR A 94 9.91 -35.38 -1.71
CA THR A 94 10.91 -34.29 -1.62
C THR A 94 10.35 -32.94 -2.03
N HIS A 95 9.69 -32.86 -3.19
CA HIS A 95 9.26 -31.63 -3.88
C HIS A 95 8.08 -30.88 -3.24
N GLY A 96 8.07 -30.69 -1.92
CA GLY A 96 7.08 -29.85 -1.21
C GLY A 96 5.61 -30.27 -1.34
N HIS A 97 5.34 -31.47 -1.86
CA HIS A 97 3.98 -32.00 -1.96
C HIS A 97 3.49 -32.35 -0.56
N MET A 98 2.21 -32.11 -0.28
CA MET A 98 1.66 -32.29 1.06
C MET A 98 0.29 -32.96 1.04
N LYS A 99 0.06 -33.84 2.02
CA LYS A 99 -1.23 -34.48 2.24
C LYS A 99 -2.00 -33.66 3.27
N CYS A 100 -3.12 -33.09 2.84
CA CYS A 100 -4.01 -32.28 3.66
C CYS A 100 -5.29 -33.05 4.00
N PHE A 101 -5.93 -32.68 5.09
CA PHE A 101 -7.25 -33.13 5.49
C PHE A 101 -8.17 -31.92 5.66
N PHE A 102 -9.40 -32.01 5.15
CA PHE A 102 -10.41 -30.95 5.15
C PHE A 102 -11.72 -31.42 5.79
N ASP A 103 -12.59 -30.48 6.14
CA ASP A 103 -13.92 -30.73 6.71
C ASP A 103 -14.82 -31.58 5.79
N GLY A 104 -14.67 -31.44 4.47
CA GLY A 104 -15.46 -32.11 3.43
C GLY A 104 -14.64 -32.44 2.19
N GLN A 105 -15.30 -32.89 1.13
CA GLN A 105 -14.61 -33.19 -0.13
C GLN A 105 -14.25 -31.91 -0.89
N LEU A 106 -12.99 -31.85 -1.32
CA LEU A 106 -12.43 -30.74 -2.09
C LEU A 106 -12.75 -30.89 -3.58
N LYS A 107 -13.05 -29.79 -4.28
CA LYS A 107 -13.17 -29.78 -5.74
C LYS A 107 -11.78 -29.70 -6.37
N SER A 108 -11.53 -30.44 -7.47
CA SER A 108 -10.24 -30.44 -8.16
C SER A 108 -9.82 -29.08 -8.76
N GLN A 109 -10.77 -28.15 -8.89
CA GLN A 109 -10.54 -26.78 -9.37
C GLN A 109 -10.28 -25.77 -8.23
N ASP A 110 -10.25 -26.19 -6.96
CA ASP A 110 -10.12 -25.26 -5.83
C ASP A 110 -8.67 -24.75 -5.70
N THR A 111 -8.49 -23.66 -4.96
CA THR A 111 -7.19 -23.18 -4.52
C THR A 111 -7.14 -23.29 -3.01
N VAL A 112 -6.18 -24.06 -2.50
CA VAL A 112 -5.87 -24.13 -1.07
C VAL A 112 -5.01 -22.92 -0.71
N LEU A 113 -5.35 -22.25 0.38
CA LEU A 113 -4.82 -20.98 0.82
C LEU A 113 -4.31 -21.11 2.26
N LEU A 114 -3.07 -20.72 2.48
CA LEU A 114 -2.47 -20.63 3.82
C LEU A 114 -2.24 -19.15 4.14
N HIS A 115 -2.85 -18.67 5.21
CA HIS A 115 -2.82 -17.26 5.60
C HIS A 115 -1.67 -16.98 6.58
N LEU A 116 -0.66 -16.25 6.12
CA LEU A 116 0.44 -15.75 6.93
C LEU A 116 0.27 -14.25 7.19
N PHE A 117 0.89 -13.75 8.26
CA PHE A 117 0.94 -12.33 8.57
C PHE A 117 2.39 -11.91 8.81
N LYS A 118 2.92 -11.01 7.97
CA LYS A 118 4.25 -10.44 8.13
C LYS A 118 4.14 -9.10 8.85
N ARG A 119 4.89 -8.92 9.95
CA ARG A 119 5.04 -7.60 10.59
C ARG A 119 5.71 -6.65 9.60
N MET A 120 5.10 -5.49 9.40
CA MET A 120 5.67 -4.38 8.64
C MET A 120 6.02 -3.24 9.59
N TYR A 121 7.08 -2.52 9.27
CA TYR A 121 7.40 -1.25 9.90
C TYR A 121 7.03 -0.12 8.93
N PRO A 122 6.47 1.01 9.42
CA PRO A 122 6.28 2.18 8.58
C PRO A 122 7.65 2.69 8.11
N LYS A 123 7.73 3.28 6.91
CA LYS A 123 8.99 3.88 6.43
C LYS A 123 9.31 5.14 7.24
N TRP A 124 10.58 5.31 7.60
CA TRP A 124 11.09 6.61 8.04
C TRP A 124 11.06 7.57 6.86
N SER A 125 10.16 8.55 6.93
CA SER A 125 9.88 9.52 5.87
C SER A 125 9.38 10.85 6.45
N LEU A 126 9.81 11.16 7.67
CA LEU A 126 9.60 12.46 8.28
C LEU A 126 10.69 13.39 7.74
N ASP A 127 10.28 14.33 6.90
CA ASP A 127 11.08 15.47 6.49
C ASP A 127 10.57 16.67 7.31
N PRO A 128 11.37 17.23 8.25
CA PRO A 128 10.94 18.35 9.07
C PRO A 128 10.97 19.68 8.31
N TYR A 129 11.68 19.76 7.18
CA TYR A 129 11.81 20.99 6.41
C TYR A 129 10.80 21.02 5.26
N VAL A 130 9.61 21.53 5.56
CA VAL A 130 8.57 21.76 4.56
C VAL A 130 8.66 23.20 4.06
N ALA A 131 8.67 23.39 2.74
CA ALA A 131 8.58 24.72 2.16
C ALA A 131 7.27 25.41 2.61
N ARG A 132 7.37 26.67 3.07
CA ARG A 132 6.19 27.51 3.30
C ARG A 132 5.40 27.62 1.99
N PRO A 133 4.06 27.50 1.99
CA PRO A 133 3.26 27.75 0.80
C PRO A 133 3.51 29.17 0.29
N LEU A 134 3.42 29.37 -1.02
CA LEU A 134 3.30 30.71 -1.58
C LEU A 134 2.02 31.36 -1.02
N PRO A 135 2.03 32.67 -0.72
CA PRO A 135 0.85 33.34 -0.18
C PRO A 135 -0.31 33.25 -1.19
N LEU A 136 -1.49 32.84 -0.71
CA LEU A 136 -2.69 32.68 -1.55
C LEU A 136 -3.27 34.02 -2.05
N TYR A 137 -2.68 35.14 -1.63
CA TYR A 137 -2.90 36.48 -2.16
C TYR A 137 -1.56 37.10 -2.52
N THR A 138 -1.40 37.49 -3.79
CA THR A 138 -0.46 38.56 -4.14
C THR A 138 -1.09 39.88 -3.70
N PHE A 139 -0.39 40.66 -2.88
CA PHE A 139 -0.71 42.08 -2.79
C PHE A 139 -0.39 42.69 -4.16
N HIS A 140 -1.42 42.94 -4.97
CA HIS A 140 -1.31 43.85 -6.10
C HIS A 140 -1.14 45.26 -5.55
N SER A 141 0.09 45.61 -5.18
CA SER A 141 0.50 46.99 -5.02
C SER A 141 0.30 47.68 -6.37
N ALA A 142 -0.80 48.40 -6.51
CA ALA A 142 -1.22 49.02 -7.76
C ALA A 142 -0.20 50.07 -8.21
N ARG A 143 0.74 49.66 -9.05
CA ARG A 143 1.52 50.56 -9.89
C ARG A 143 0.74 50.75 -11.18
N ASN A 144 0.16 51.94 -11.37
CA ASN A 144 -0.42 52.32 -12.66
C ASN A 144 0.64 52.20 -13.77
N PRO A 145 0.36 51.48 -14.86
CA PRO A 145 1.01 51.66 -16.14
C PRO A 145 0.08 52.53 -17.01
N HIS A 146 0.01 53.83 -16.73
CA HIS A 146 -0.58 54.79 -17.68
C HIS A 146 0.56 55.26 -18.58
N SER A 147 0.75 54.54 -19.68
CA SER A 147 1.70 54.83 -20.75
C SER A 147 1.17 54.17 -22.01
N ASP A 148 0.06 54.71 -22.50
CA ASP A 148 -0.66 54.27 -23.68
C ASP A 148 0.17 54.58 -24.93
N GLN A 149 0.51 53.54 -25.71
CA GLN A 149 1.02 53.74 -27.07
C GLN A 149 0.76 52.51 -27.94
N GLU A 150 -0.16 52.70 -28.89
CA GLU A 150 -0.40 51.90 -30.11
C GLU A 150 0.73 52.23 -31.14
N ASP A 151 0.92 51.54 -32.27
CA ASP A 151 0.19 50.40 -32.86
C ASP A 151 0.68 49.03 -32.30
N ASP A 152 1.00 47.91 -32.98
CA ASP A 152 1.09 47.50 -34.40
C ASP A 152 0.87 45.97 -34.50
N GLU A 153 0.63 45.41 -35.71
CA GLU A 153 0.40 43.97 -35.94
C GLU A 153 1.56 43.26 -36.67
N GLU A 154 1.93 42.04 -36.24
CA GLU A 154 2.31 40.98 -37.20
C GLU A 154 2.17 39.57 -36.57
N GLN A 155 1.85 38.56 -37.40
CA GLN A 155 1.47 37.20 -36.98
C GLN A 155 2.28 36.11 -37.70
N SER A 156 2.76 35.10 -36.96
CA SER A 156 3.20 33.80 -37.51
C SER A 156 3.15 32.67 -36.46
N ASP A 157 2.95 31.44 -36.92
CA ASP A 157 2.63 30.25 -36.11
C ASP A 157 3.84 29.30 -35.86
N ASP A 158 3.77 28.43 -34.83
CA ASP A 158 3.79 26.94 -34.98
C ASP A 158 4.37 26.09 -33.78
N GLU A 159 3.97 24.82 -33.73
CA GLU A 159 4.42 23.61 -32.97
C GLU A 159 5.21 23.68 -31.62
N GLY A 160 4.44 23.58 -30.53
CA GLY A 160 4.34 22.38 -29.68
C GLY A 160 5.57 21.54 -29.23
N LYS A 161 5.74 21.39 -27.89
CA LYS A 161 6.35 20.18 -27.26
C LYS A 161 5.91 19.94 -25.81
N GLN A 162 5.85 18.67 -25.40
CA GLN A 162 5.35 18.22 -24.09
C GLN A 162 6.44 18.20 -22.98
N PRO A 163 6.13 18.56 -21.72
CA PRO A 163 7.05 18.40 -20.59
C PRO A 163 6.93 17.03 -19.87
N LEU A 164 8.08 16.47 -19.46
CA LEU A 164 8.17 15.15 -18.82
C LEU A 164 7.66 15.11 -17.35
N ARG A 165 6.97 14.03 -16.99
CA ARG A 165 6.58 13.71 -15.59
C ARG A 165 7.81 13.56 -14.68
N LYS A 166 8.03 14.51 -13.77
CA LYS A 166 8.91 14.34 -12.58
C LYS A 166 8.08 14.07 -11.32
N LYS A 167 8.64 13.28 -10.39
CA LYS A 167 7.91 12.67 -9.27
C LYS A 167 7.79 13.65 -8.09
N SER A 168 6.57 13.96 -7.66
CA SER A 168 6.34 14.77 -6.45
C SER A 168 6.73 14.00 -5.18
N LYS A 169 7.52 14.64 -4.31
CA LYS A 169 7.66 14.21 -2.91
C LYS A 169 6.40 14.59 -2.13
N MET A 170 6.04 13.76 -1.15
CA MET A 170 4.97 14.05 -0.20
C MET A 170 5.60 14.51 1.12
N VAL A 171 5.17 15.65 1.62
CA VAL A 171 5.65 16.24 2.89
C VAL A 171 4.44 16.51 3.78
N LYS A 172 4.63 16.50 5.11
CA LYS A 172 3.53 16.62 6.08
C LYS A 172 3.93 17.50 7.26
N PHE A 173 3.14 18.54 7.51
CA PHE A 173 3.18 19.29 8.76
C PHE A 173 2.43 18.56 9.88
N PHE A 174 2.77 18.90 11.12
CA PHE A 174 1.90 18.80 12.29
C PHE A 174 1.88 20.16 12.97
N SER A 175 0.78 20.47 13.65
CA SER A 175 0.64 21.58 14.60
C SER A 175 0.45 21.04 16.01
#